data_AF-G0EQ94-F1
#
_entry.id   AF-G0EQ94-F1
#
_cell.length_a   1.000
_cell.length_b   1.000
_cell.length_c   1.000
_cell.angle_alpha   90.00
_cell.angle_beta   90.00
_cell.angle_gamma   90.00
#
_symmetry.space_group_name_H-M   'P 1'
#
loop_
_entity.id
_entity.type
_entity.pdbx_description
1 polymer ?
#
loop_
_entity_poly.entity_id
_entity_poly.type
_entity_poly.pdbx_seq_one_letter_code
_entity_poly.pdbx_strand_id
1 'polypeptide(L)'
;MNPFNSRSKYYYNANKNQNYPDIDMPSYSKDDTTDPFNSKEDWNRIDYKFNGNELYNYFMKISFEVTTVPVYSFFIPNDGREWKKNTKSDYDEYTFDASDDGNTTESPLFPDRPLSISPMTVYRYGKNPLVSSDGFYNSSERIKRFFFIRAEGTAGVKLDNYLIAIDTYSKFIFAYAKITKYSDILGQLLPTDFEAIEHYHQKRKFYEYDPIGFIDKNKNIILYQVYEDDMTANSSKYVPRYTGTGGKAAEQIDKTTTGHSPYAIEPANQ
;
A
#
# COMPACT_ATOMS: atom_id res chain seq x y z
N MET A 1 26.58 -38.41 8.58
CA MET A 1 26.01 -37.17 9.16
C MET A 1 25.31 -36.44 8.03
N ASN A 2 23.99 -36.30 8.11
CA ASN A 2 23.14 -35.78 7.04
C ASN A 2 22.85 -34.28 7.32
N PRO A 3 23.24 -33.33 6.46
CA PRO A 3 23.16 -31.89 6.76
C PRO A 3 21.78 -31.25 6.51
N PHE A 4 20.72 -32.02 6.23
CA PHE A 4 19.39 -31.49 5.93
C PHE A 4 18.40 -31.55 7.10
N ASN A 5 18.82 -31.11 8.29
CA ASN A 5 17.88 -30.90 9.39
C ASN A 5 18.05 -29.53 10.05
N SER A 6 17.54 -28.50 9.36
CA SER A 6 17.09 -27.26 10.01
C SER A 6 15.83 -26.75 9.31
N ARG A 7 14.74 -27.50 9.48
CA ARG A 7 13.39 -26.98 9.21
C ARG A 7 13.02 -26.00 10.33
N SER A 8 13.52 -24.76 10.26
CA SER A 8 12.92 -23.64 10.98
C SER A 8 11.62 -23.27 10.26
N LYS A 9 10.55 -23.92 10.69
CA LYS A 9 9.17 -23.57 10.38
C LYS A 9 8.86 -22.20 10.99
N TYR A 10 9.12 -21.11 10.26
CA TYR A 10 8.55 -19.80 10.58
C TYR A 10 7.11 -19.77 10.10
N TYR A 11 6.23 -20.42 10.87
CA TYR A 11 4.81 -20.10 10.81
C TYR A 11 4.63 -18.73 11.46
N TYR A 12 4.20 -17.74 10.69
CA TYR A 12 3.57 -16.55 11.28
C TYR A 12 2.26 -17.03 11.92
N ASN A 13 2.27 -17.13 13.24
CA ASN A 13 1.07 -17.33 14.03
C ASN A 13 0.21 -16.08 13.89
N ALA A 14 -0.94 -16.20 13.25
CA ALA A 14 -2.09 -15.37 13.57
C ALA A 14 -2.52 -15.69 15.01
N ASN A 15 -1.85 -15.08 16.01
CA ASN A 15 -2.33 -14.88 17.38
C ASN A 15 -1.31 -14.08 18.23
N LYS A 16 -1.72 -12.87 18.62
CA LYS A 16 -1.35 -12.07 19.81
C LYS A 16 0.14 -11.70 20.04
N ASN A 17 0.37 -10.38 20.11
CA ASN A 17 1.53 -9.66 20.68
C ASN A 17 2.68 -9.25 19.73
N GLN A 18 2.40 -8.69 18.56
CA GLN A 18 3.21 -7.55 18.12
C GLN A 18 2.55 -6.30 18.69
N ASN A 19 3.11 -5.75 19.78
CA ASN A 19 2.76 -4.42 20.27
C ASN A 19 3.35 -3.39 19.31
N TYR A 20 2.74 -3.25 18.13
CA TYR A 20 2.99 -2.06 17.34
C TYR A 20 2.56 -0.86 18.17
N PRO A 21 3.40 0.19 18.29
CA PRO A 21 3.01 1.38 19.03
C PRO A 21 1.75 1.97 18.39
N ASP A 22 0.86 2.50 19.22
CA ASP A 22 -0.20 3.36 18.71
C ASP A 22 0.43 4.64 18.14
N ILE A 23 -0.25 5.23 17.17
CA ILE A 23 0.16 6.47 16.54
C ILE A 23 -0.86 7.53 16.92
N ASP A 24 -0.37 8.66 17.44
CA ASP A 24 -1.24 9.78 17.76
C ASP A 24 -2.04 10.21 16.53
N MET A 25 -3.31 10.51 16.71
CA MET A 25 -4.23 10.87 15.64
C MET A 25 -4.98 12.12 16.05
N PRO A 26 -4.98 13.20 15.23
CA PRO A 26 -5.74 14.39 15.55
C PRO A 26 -7.21 14.07 15.81
N SER A 27 -7.84 14.78 16.76
CA SER A 27 -9.28 14.62 17.01
C SER A 27 -10.07 14.78 15.71
N TYR A 28 -11.13 14.00 15.56
CA TYR A 28 -12.02 14.07 14.41
C TYR A 28 -13.39 14.58 14.87
N SER A 29 -13.90 15.59 14.18
CA SER A 29 -15.28 16.02 14.28
C SER A 29 -15.83 16.18 12.87
N LYS A 30 -16.99 15.58 12.59
CA LYS A 30 -17.67 15.72 11.30
C LYS A 30 -18.11 17.16 10.99
N ASP A 31 -18.20 17.99 12.04
CA ASP A 31 -18.65 19.38 11.94
C ASP A 31 -17.47 20.35 11.79
N ASP A 32 -16.22 19.87 11.89
CA ASP A 32 -15.02 20.67 11.63
C ASP A 32 -14.81 20.85 10.13
N THR A 33 -15.20 22.03 9.62
CA THR A 33 -15.07 22.36 8.20
C THR A 33 -13.63 22.61 7.76
N THR A 34 -12.67 22.66 8.69
CA THR A 34 -11.24 22.82 8.36
C THR A 34 -10.54 21.48 8.16
N ASP A 35 -11.15 20.37 8.60
CA ASP A 35 -10.66 19.02 8.34
C ASP A 35 -10.89 18.65 6.86
N PRO A 36 -9.84 18.30 6.10
CA PRO A 36 -9.98 17.93 4.70
C PRO A 36 -10.88 16.70 4.49
N PHE A 37 -11.05 15.84 5.50
CA PHE A 37 -11.97 14.69 5.43
C PHE A 37 -13.44 15.10 5.44
N ASN A 38 -13.76 16.34 5.83
CA ASN A 38 -15.10 16.93 5.76
C ASN A 38 -15.26 17.87 4.56
N SER A 39 -14.29 17.87 3.62
CA SER A 39 -14.34 18.70 2.41
C SER A 39 -15.62 18.46 1.61
N LYS A 40 -16.15 19.54 1.03
CA LYS A 40 -17.31 19.51 0.11
C LYS A 40 -16.91 19.32 -1.35
N GLU A 41 -15.61 19.24 -1.61
CA GLU A 41 -15.08 19.01 -2.95
C GLU A 41 -15.51 17.65 -3.49
N ASP A 42 -15.61 17.57 -4.81
CA ASP A 42 -16.14 16.40 -5.51
C ASP A 42 -15.39 15.10 -5.20
N TRP A 43 -14.07 15.19 -5.04
CA TRP A 43 -13.21 14.04 -4.73
C TRP A 43 -13.54 13.40 -3.38
N ASN A 44 -14.19 14.12 -2.47
CA ASN A 44 -14.51 13.64 -1.12
C ASN A 44 -15.87 12.93 -1.05
N ARG A 45 -16.37 12.42 -2.18
CA ARG A 45 -17.59 11.59 -2.23
C ARG A 45 -17.26 10.15 -2.60
N ILE A 46 -17.96 9.19 -2.00
CA ILE A 46 -17.76 7.77 -2.29
C ILE A 46 -18.03 7.44 -3.77
N ASP A 47 -18.92 8.18 -4.42
CA ASP A 47 -19.32 8.03 -5.83
C ASP A 47 -18.52 8.91 -6.80
N TYR A 48 -17.48 9.60 -6.33
CA TYR A 48 -16.60 10.40 -7.18
C TYR A 48 -15.98 9.53 -8.29
N LYS A 49 -16.32 9.87 -9.54
CA LYS A 49 -16.03 9.14 -10.80
C LYS A 49 -16.65 7.74 -10.90
N PHE A 50 -16.71 7.01 -9.81
CA PHE A 50 -17.37 5.72 -9.65
C PHE A 50 -17.57 5.40 -8.16
N ASN A 51 -18.44 4.42 -7.86
CA ASN A 51 -18.68 3.98 -6.49
C ASN A 51 -17.46 3.24 -5.92
N GLY A 52 -16.83 3.84 -4.90
CA GLY A 52 -15.66 3.29 -4.21
C GLY A 52 -15.85 1.89 -3.64
N ASN A 53 -17.08 1.52 -3.28
CA ASN A 53 -17.37 0.20 -2.74
C ASN A 53 -17.13 -0.92 -3.77
N GLU A 54 -17.14 -0.61 -5.06
CA GLU A 54 -16.82 -1.57 -6.12
C GLU A 54 -15.38 -2.09 -6.01
N LEU A 55 -14.45 -1.30 -5.45
CA LEU A 55 -13.04 -1.67 -5.33
C LEU A 55 -12.83 -2.89 -4.44
N TYR A 56 -13.73 -3.16 -3.48
CA TYR A 56 -13.65 -4.34 -2.63
C TYR A 56 -13.89 -5.66 -3.37
N ASN A 57 -14.39 -5.62 -4.61
CA ASN A 57 -14.59 -6.81 -5.44
C ASN A 57 -13.36 -7.14 -6.30
N TYR A 58 -12.41 -6.21 -6.43
CA TYR A 58 -11.22 -6.42 -7.25
C TYR A 58 -10.14 -7.18 -6.48
N PHE A 59 -9.44 -8.02 -7.23
CA PHE A 59 -8.24 -8.74 -6.84
C PHE A 59 -7.04 -8.03 -7.46
N MET A 60 -5.84 -8.26 -6.92
CA MET A 60 -4.63 -7.55 -7.35
C MET A 60 -3.56 -8.48 -7.86
N LYS A 61 -3.02 -8.15 -9.04
CA LYS A 61 -1.71 -8.67 -9.47
C LYS A 61 -0.66 -7.65 -9.09
N ILE A 62 0.47 -8.15 -8.62
CA ILE A 62 1.59 -7.33 -8.20
C ILE A 62 2.90 -7.98 -8.68
N SER A 63 3.60 -7.27 -9.56
CA SER A 63 4.89 -7.69 -10.12
C SER A 63 5.96 -6.62 -9.90
N PHE A 64 7.21 -6.94 -10.19
CA PHE A 64 8.33 -6.00 -10.14
C PHE A 64 9.11 -5.98 -11.44
N GLU A 65 9.31 -4.80 -11.98
CA GLU A 65 10.29 -4.57 -13.04
C GLU A 65 11.70 -4.42 -12.43
N VAL A 66 12.73 -4.41 -13.29
CA VAL A 66 14.14 -4.25 -12.88
C VAL A 66 14.37 -3.00 -11.99
N THR A 67 13.53 -1.98 -12.13
CA THR A 67 13.61 -0.69 -11.43
C THR A 67 13.16 -0.73 -9.96
N THR A 68 12.77 -1.89 -9.43
CA THR A 68 12.15 -2.07 -8.09
C THR A 68 10.78 -1.41 -7.92
N VAL A 69 10.31 -0.71 -8.96
CA VAL A 69 8.97 -0.12 -9.02
C VAL A 69 7.94 -1.25 -9.11
N PRO A 70 6.94 -1.27 -8.22
CA PRO A 70 5.81 -2.18 -8.33
C PRO A 70 5.00 -1.93 -9.60
N VAL A 71 4.56 -3.01 -10.24
CA VAL A 71 3.48 -2.96 -11.24
C VAL A 71 2.22 -3.52 -10.60
N TYR A 72 1.20 -2.68 -10.47
CA TYR A 72 -0.10 -3.05 -9.92
C TYR A 72 -1.15 -3.15 -11.02
N SER A 73 -1.99 -4.18 -10.95
CA SER A 73 -3.22 -4.20 -11.74
C SER A 73 -4.36 -4.84 -10.99
N PHE A 74 -5.56 -4.32 -11.23
CA PHE A 74 -6.78 -4.93 -10.76
C PHE A 74 -7.31 -5.96 -11.75
N PHE A 75 -7.97 -6.99 -11.23
CA PHE A 75 -8.76 -7.92 -12.02
C PHE A 75 -9.95 -8.44 -11.22
N ILE A 76 -10.95 -8.94 -11.94
CA ILE A 76 -12.04 -9.73 -11.36
C ILE A 76 -11.77 -11.19 -11.74
N PRO A 77 -11.67 -12.12 -10.79
CA PRO A 77 -11.43 -13.52 -11.10
C PRO A 77 -12.61 -14.12 -11.85
N ASN A 78 -12.32 -15.03 -12.78
CA ASN A 78 -13.33 -15.78 -13.55
C ASN A 78 -13.51 -17.23 -13.08
N ASP A 79 -12.81 -17.62 -12.00
CA ASP A 79 -12.80 -18.98 -11.45
C ASP A 79 -13.62 -19.11 -10.16
N GLY A 80 -14.34 -18.05 -9.78
CA GLY A 80 -15.19 -18.03 -8.60
C GLY A 80 -14.45 -17.92 -7.27
N ARG A 81 -13.14 -17.63 -7.26
CA ARG A 81 -12.43 -17.39 -6.00
C ARG A 81 -12.94 -16.12 -5.31
N GLU A 82 -12.96 -16.16 -3.99
CA GLU A 82 -13.39 -15.05 -3.14
C GLU A 82 -12.28 -14.65 -2.16
N TRP A 83 -12.34 -13.42 -1.69
CA TRP A 83 -11.53 -12.93 -0.57
C TRP A 83 -11.87 -13.73 0.70
N LYS A 84 -10.89 -14.44 1.26
CA LYS A 84 -11.04 -15.25 2.48
C LYS A 84 -10.83 -14.39 3.71
N LYS A 85 -11.90 -14.15 4.49
CA LYS A 85 -11.81 -13.43 5.76
C LYS A 85 -11.05 -14.23 6.82
N ASN A 86 -10.07 -13.60 7.46
CA ASN A 86 -9.45 -14.13 8.67
C ASN A 86 -10.22 -13.65 9.91
N THR A 87 -11.09 -14.51 10.46
CA THR A 87 -11.95 -14.18 11.61
C THR A 87 -11.19 -13.99 12.93
N LYS A 88 -9.90 -14.32 12.97
CA LYS A 88 -9.03 -14.14 14.15
C LYS A 88 -8.21 -12.84 14.09
N SER A 89 -8.25 -12.13 12.97
CA SER A 89 -7.49 -10.90 12.79
C SER A 89 -8.29 -9.70 13.29
N ASP A 90 -7.65 -8.88 14.13
CA ASP A 90 -8.21 -7.62 14.63
C ASP A 90 -8.13 -6.48 13.59
N TYR A 91 -7.56 -6.75 12.41
CA TYR A 91 -7.32 -5.78 11.32
C TYR A 91 -8.37 -5.79 10.20
N ASP A 92 -9.45 -6.58 10.35
CA ASP A 92 -10.40 -6.88 9.27
C ASP A 92 -9.67 -7.39 8.01
N GLU A 93 -8.89 -8.45 8.22
CA GLU A 93 -8.01 -9.05 7.21
C GLU A 93 -8.76 -10.01 6.29
N TYR A 94 -8.51 -9.86 4.99
CA TYR A 94 -8.93 -10.78 3.94
C TYR A 94 -7.72 -11.18 3.11
N THR A 95 -7.71 -12.42 2.60
CA THR A 95 -6.61 -12.92 1.76
C THR A 95 -7.11 -13.66 0.54
N PHE A 96 -6.26 -13.78 -0.48
CA PHE A 96 -6.42 -14.78 -1.52
C PHE A 96 -5.05 -15.29 -1.99
N ASP A 97 -5.06 -16.48 -2.58
CA ASP A 97 -3.87 -17.08 -3.19
C ASP A 97 -3.68 -16.51 -4.59
N ALA A 98 -2.56 -15.81 -4.79
CA ALA A 98 -2.20 -15.14 -6.03
C ALA A 98 -1.11 -15.87 -6.81
N SER A 99 -0.75 -17.10 -6.41
CA SER A 99 0.38 -17.86 -6.96
C SER A 99 0.27 -18.09 -8.47
N ASP A 100 -0.96 -18.24 -8.98
CA ASP A 100 -1.24 -18.58 -10.38
C ASP A 100 -1.68 -17.37 -11.23
N ASP A 101 -1.61 -16.14 -10.70
CA ASP A 101 -2.13 -14.95 -11.38
C ASP A 101 -1.10 -14.26 -12.28
N GLY A 102 0.08 -14.86 -12.48
CA GLY A 102 1.13 -14.36 -13.36
C GLY A 102 2.03 -13.29 -12.73
N ASN A 103 2.15 -13.30 -11.39
CA ASN A 103 3.01 -12.38 -10.66
C ASN A 103 4.49 -12.73 -10.87
N THR A 104 5.30 -11.75 -11.23
CA THR A 104 6.72 -11.98 -11.57
C THR A 104 7.64 -10.88 -11.05
N THR A 105 8.94 -11.18 -11.01
CA THR A 105 10.01 -10.20 -10.79
C THR A 105 11.10 -10.35 -11.86
N GLU A 106 11.58 -9.24 -12.40
CA GLU A 106 12.61 -9.22 -13.45
C GLU A 106 14.03 -9.10 -12.88
N SER A 107 14.97 -9.92 -13.35
CA SER A 107 16.38 -9.80 -12.96
C SER A 107 17.21 -9.12 -14.06
N PRO A 108 18.08 -8.15 -13.72
CA PRO A 108 19.00 -7.56 -14.69
C PRO A 108 20.02 -8.57 -15.26
N LEU A 109 20.26 -9.69 -14.57
CA LEU A 109 21.12 -10.77 -15.07
C LEU A 109 20.41 -11.68 -16.08
N PHE A 110 19.08 -11.70 -16.09
CA PHE A 110 18.26 -12.54 -16.98
C PHE A 110 17.03 -11.77 -17.50
N PRO A 111 17.23 -10.74 -18.34
CA PRO A 111 16.15 -9.84 -18.76
C PRO A 111 15.02 -10.54 -19.51
N ASP A 112 15.30 -11.63 -20.22
CA ASP A 112 14.30 -12.39 -20.99
C ASP A 112 13.63 -13.52 -20.17
N ARG A 113 13.89 -13.61 -18.86
CA ARG A 113 13.42 -14.69 -17.99
C ARG A 113 12.93 -14.15 -16.64
N PRO A 114 11.72 -13.54 -16.61
CA PRO A 114 11.11 -13.14 -15.35
C PRO A 114 10.93 -14.34 -14.42
N LEU A 115 11.22 -14.15 -13.13
CA LEU A 115 11.03 -15.16 -12.10
C LEU A 115 9.59 -15.08 -11.59
N SER A 116 8.89 -16.21 -11.57
CA SER A 116 7.56 -16.29 -10.94
C SER A 116 7.65 -16.05 -9.43
N ILE A 117 6.73 -15.25 -8.91
CA ILE A 117 6.53 -15.09 -7.47
C ILE A 117 5.53 -16.15 -7.03
N SER A 118 6.02 -17.26 -6.48
CA SER A 118 5.18 -18.38 -6.05
C SER A 118 5.83 -19.17 -4.90
N PRO A 119 5.09 -19.52 -3.83
CA PRO A 119 3.70 -19.13 -3.59
C PRO A 119 3.56 -17.62 -3.36
N MET A 120 2.36 -17.07 -3.58
CA MET A 120 2.04 -15.68 -3.31
C MET A 120 0.67 -15.55 -2.66
N THR A 121 0.57 -14.73 -1.62
CA THR A 121 -0.68 -14.37 -0.95
C THR A 121 -0.80 -12.86 -0.93
N VAL A 122 -1.95 -12.35 -1.39
CA VAL A 122 -2.28 -10.94 -1.26
C VAL A 122 -3.27 -10.77 -0.12
N TYR A 123 -3.03 -9.75 0.70
CA TYR A 123 -3.81 -9.38 1.85
C TYR A 123 -4.49 -8.03 1.60
N ARG A 124 -5.72 -7.91 2.08
CA ARG A 124 -6.46 -6.66 2.20
C ARG A 124 -6.89 -6.48 3.63
N TYR A 125 -6.62 -5.31 4.20
CA TYR A 125 -6.98 -4.95 5.56
C TYR A 125 -7.91 -3.74 5.57
N GLY A 126 -8.88 -3.73 6.48
CA GLY A 126 -9.69 -2.54 6.80
C GLY A 126 -9.01 -1.57 7.77
N LYS A 127 -7.85 -1.95 8.32
CA LYS A 127 -7.03 -1.17 9.25
C LYS A 127 -5.56 -1.20 8.81
N ASN A 128 -4.76 -0.21 9.20
CA ASN A 128 -3.32 -0.23 8.91
C ASN A 128 -2.66 -1.36 9.73
N PRO A 129 -2.08 -2.39 9.09
CA PRO A 129 -1.52 -3.55 9.78
C PRO A 129 -0.15 -3.30 10.44
N LEU A 130 0.44 -2.11 10.27
CA LEU A 130 1.76 -1.75 10.82
C LEU A 130 1.68 -0.95 12.14
N VAL A 131 0.49 -0.75 12.68
CA VAL A 131 0.21 0.03 13.90
C VAL A 131 -0.81 -0.72 14.76
N SER A 132 -1.01 -0.33 16.02
CA SER A 132 -1.93 -1.07 16.91
C SER A 132 -3.34 -1.20 16.33
N SER A 133 -3.91 -2.41 16.35
CA SER A 133 -5.23 -2.71 15.78
C SER A 133 -6.40 -2.01 16.49
N ASP A 134 -6.23 -1.67 17.76
CA ASP A 134 -7.21 -1.07 18.66
C ASP A 134 -6.82 0.34 19.14
N GLY A 135 -5.73 0.89 18.59
CA GLY A 135 -5.25 2.23 18.90
C GLY A 135 -6.15 3.34 18.36
N PHE A 136 -5.91 4.58 18.80
CA PHE A 136 -6.62 5.78 18.34
C PHE A 136 -6.51 5.95 16.83
N TYR A 137 -5.36 5.64 16.26
CA TYR A 137 -5.13 5.70 14.82
C TYR A 137 -6.14 4.84 14.05
N ASN A 138 -6.16 3.54 14.32
CA ASN A 138 -6.98 2.57 13.58
C ASN A 138 -8.48 2.64 13.95
N SER A 139 -8.81 3.33 15.04
CA SER A 139 -10.19 3.62 15.45
C SER A 139 -10.75 4.89 14.81
N SER A 140 -9.92 5.70 14.13
CA SER A 140 -10.33 6.97 13.54
C SER A 140 -11.28 6.80 12.35
N GLU A 141 -12.29 7.66 12.25
CA GLU A 141 -13.17 7.75 11.08
C GLU A 141 -12.40 8.02 9.78
N ARG A 142 -11.26 8.74 9.87
CA ARG A 142 -10.40 9.01 8.71
C ARG A 142 -9.84 7.74 8.09
N ILE A 143 -9.51 6.72 8.89
CA ILE A 143 -8.93 5.46 8.40
C ILE A 143 -9.96 4.59 7.68
N LYS A 144 -11.24 4.65 8.06
CA LYS A 144 -12.31 3.79 7.52
C LYS A 144 -12.55 3.92 6.01
N ARG A 145 -12.12 5.03 5.39
CA ARG A 145 -12.24 5.22 3.94
C ARG A 145 -11.16 4.48 3.15
N PHE A 146 -10.10 4.03 3.82
CA PHE A 146 -8.99 3.34 3.18
C PHE A 146 -9.10 1.84 3.38
N PHE A 147 -8.61 1.09 2.39
CA PHE A 147 -8.16 -0.28 2.64
C PHE A 147 -6.69 -0.41 2.28
N PHE A 148 -6.01 -1.28 3.01
CA PHE A 148 -4.57 -1.46 2.94
C PHE A 148 -4.27 -2.78 2.25
N ILE A 149 -3.34 -2.76 1.31
CA ILE A 149 -2.87 -3.95 0.60
C ILE A 149 -1.47 -4.31 1.10
N ARG A 150 -1.17 -5.61 1.09
CA ARG A 150 0.15 -6.20 1.32
C ARG A 150 0.21 -7.49 0.50
N ALA A 151 1.39 -7.88 0.04
CA ALA A 151 1.58 -9.23 -0.50
C ALA A 151 2.81 -9.90 0.10
N GLU A 152 2.65 -11.17 0.44
CA GLU A 152 3.75 -12.05 0.78
C GLU A 152 3.97 -13.02 -0.37
N GLY A 153 5.22 -13.29 -0.74
CA GLY A 153 5.53 -14.20 -1.82
C GLY A 153 6.92 -14.79 -1.74
N THR A 154 7.30 -15.58 -2.75
CA THR A 154 8.66 -16.10 -2.88
C THR A 154 9.14 -16.07 -4.32
N ALA A 155 10.31 -15.49 -4.56
CA ALA A 155 11.00 -15.52 -5.85
C ALA A 155 12.50 -15.78 -5.61
N GLY A 156 12.84 -16.98 -5.17
CA GLY A 156 14.20 -17.31 -4.68
C GLY A 156 14.47 -16.82 -3.25
N VAL A 157 13.96 -15.65 -2.85
CA VAL A 157 13.88 -15.20 -1.45
C VAL A 157 12.44 -14.91 -1.04
N LYS A 158 12.18 -14.83 0.27
CA LYS A 158 10.88 -14.40 0.78
C LYS A 158 10.68 -12.91 0.47
N LEU A 159 9.54 -12.60 -0.11
CA LEU A 159 9.05 -11.24 -0.35
C LEU A 159 7.94 -10.95 0.66
N ASP A 160 7.94 -9.74 1.21
CA ASP A 160 6.92 -9.26 2.14
C ASP A 160 6.71 -7.77 1.88
N ASN A 161 5.92 -7.47 0.84
CA ASN A 161 6.00 -6.23 0.09
C ASN A 161 4.64 -5.56 -0.11
N TYR A 162 4.70 -4.35 -0.67
CA TYR A 162 3.60 -3.62 -1.29
C TYR A 162 2.51 -3.13 -0.36
N LEU A 163 2.90 -2.15 0.44
CA LEU A 163 2.07 -1.52 1.44
C LEU A 163 1.48 -0.22 0.85
N ILE A 164 0.45 -0.39 0.02
CA ILE A 164 -0.37 0.72 -0.50
C ILE A 164 -1.71 0.82 0.24
N ALA A 165 -2.15 2.05 0.48
CA ALA A 165 -3.44 2.39 1.02
C ALA A 165 -4.27 3.01 -0.10
N ILE A 166 -5.44 2.46 -0.35
CA ILE A 166 -6.35 2.91 -1.41
C ILE A 166 -7.52 3.64 -0.77
N ASP A 167 -7.72 4.89 -1.15
CA ASP A 167 -8.87 5.67 -0.70
C ASP A 167 -10.10 5.36 -1.56
N THR A 168 -11.16 4.83 -0.95
CA THR A 168 -12.41 4.50 -1.65
C THR A 168 -13.17 5.74 -2.13
N TYR A 169 -12.90 6.93 -1.60
CA TYR A 169 -13.60 8.15 -1.97
C TYR A 169 -12.84 8.89 -3.07
N SER A 170 -11.63 9.38 -2.78
CA SER A 170 -10.87 10.13 -3.78
C SER A 170 -10.39 9.25 -4.91
N LYS A 171 -10.19 7.94 -4.68
CA LYS A 171 -9.53 6.98 -5.60
C LYS A 171 -8.02 7.16 -5.72
N PHE A 172 -7.41 7.97 -4.84
CA PHE A 172 -5.96 8.05 -4.73
C PHE A 172 -5.37 6.83 -4.04
N ILE A 173 -4.10 6.57 -4.38
CA ILE A 173 -3.27 5.52 -3.81
C ILE A 173 -2.14 6.22 -3.05
N PHE A 174 -1.93 5.80 -1.81
CA PHE A 174 -0.88 6.31 -0.95
C PHE A 174 0.06 5.17 -0.55
N ALA A 175 1.34 5.46 -0.37
CA ALA A 175 2.24 4.54 0.30
C ALA A 175 2.14 4.75 1.82
N TYR A 176 1.77 3.70 2.57
CA TYR A 176 1.62 3.78 4.03
C TYR A 176 2.81 3.24 4.81
N ALA A 177 3.87 2.85 4.10
CA ALA A 177 5.03 2.24 4.71
C ALA A 177 6.35 2.72 4.09
N LYS A 178 7.39 2.63 4.90
CA LYS A 178 8.78 2.79 4.49
C LYS A 178 9.43 1.42 4.37
N ILE A 179 10.19 1.21 3.29
CA ILE A 179 11.05 0.03 3.14
C ILE A 179 12.25 0.15 4.10
N THR A 180 12.49 -0.88 4.92
CA THR A 180 13.58 -0.89 5.91
C THR A 180 14.65 -1.93 5.61
N LYS A 181 14.34 -2.98 4.83
CA LYS A 181 15.34 -3.96 4.37
C LYS A 181 15.10 -4.39 2.93
N TYR A 182 16.19 -4.87 2.33
CA TYR A 182 16.27 -5.40 0.99
C TYR A 182 16.96 -6.77 1.00
N SER A 183 16.62 -7.59 0.02
CA SER A 183 17.39 -8.77 -0.37
C SER A 183 17.81 -8.65 -1.83
N ASP A 184 19.05 -9.06 -2.12
CA ASP A 184 19.53 -9.17 -3.50
C ASP A 184 19.09 -10.51 -4.08
N ILE A 185 18.35 -10.45 -5.17
CA ILE A 185 18.01 -11.61 -6.00
C ILE A 185 18.62 -11.40 -7.37
N LEU A 186 19.76 -12.04 -7.60
CA LEU A 186 20.41 -12.06 -8.92
C LEU A 186 20.62 -10.63 -9.47
N GLY A 187 21.14 -9.72 -8.64
CA GLY A 187 21.43 -8.33 -9.00
C GLY A 187 20.23 -7.38 -8.90
N GLN A 188 19.04 -7.87 -8.53
CA GLN A 188 17.86 -7.04 -8.25
C GLN A 188 17.67 -6.89 -6.74
N LEU A 189 17.61 -5.66 -6.25
CA LEU A 189 17.26 -5.39 -4.86
C LEU A 189 15.74 -5.41 -4.69
N LEU A 190 15.21 -6.39 -3.97
CA LEU A 190 13.79 -6.45 -3.67
C LEU A 190 13.55 -6.09 -2.20
N PRO A 191 12.55 -5.25 -1.90
CA PRO A 191 12.14 -4.99 -0.53
C PRO A 191 11.76 -6.31 0.19
N THR A 192 12.00 -6.36 1.50
CA THR A 192 11.63 -7.53 2.31
C THR A 192 11.10 -7.20 3.70
N ASP A 193 11.34 -5.98 4.23
CA ASP A 193 10.77 -5.52 5.50
C ASP A 193 10.33 -4.06 5.36
N PHE A 194 9.31 -3.70 6.14
CA PHE A 194 8.70 -2.38 6.15
C PHE A 194 8.28 -1.96 7.55
N GLU A 195 8.16 -0.65 7.73
CA GLU A 195 7.59 -0.03 8.93
C GLU A 195 6.61 1.09 8.54
N ALA A 196 5.71 1.45 9.45
CA ALA A 196 4.74 2.52 9.24
C ALA A 196 5.44 3.84 8.87
N ILE A 197 4.99 4.50 7.79
CA ILE A 197 5.63 5.73 7.29
C ILE A 197 5.57 6.87 8.32
N GLU A 198 4.59 6.82 9.23
CA GLU A 198 4.41 7.77 10.33
C GLU A 198 5.59 7.82 11.31
N HIS A 199 6.44 6.80 11.37
CA HIS A 199 7.68 6.83 12.16
C HIS A 199 8.83 7.58 11.47
N TYR A 200 8.63 7.95 10.20
CA TYR A 200 9.62 8.52 9.32
C TYR A 200 9.19 9.89 8.80
N HIS A 201 10.15 10.59 8.17
CA HIS A 201 9.98 11.81 7.39
C HIS A 201 8.91 12.81 7.90
N GLN A 202 9.24 13.75 8.78
CA GLN A 202 8.27 14.71 9.35
C GLN A 202 7.13 14.07 10.19
N LYS A 203 7.06 12.74 10.32
CA LYS A 203 6.11 11.98 11.15
C LYS A 203 4.64 12.25 10.83
N ARG A 204 4.37 12.51 9.54
CA ARG A 204 3.04 12.78 9.00
C ARG A 204 2.24 11.50 8.82
N LYS A 205 0.92 11.62 8.78
CA LYS A 205 0.02 10.51 8.44
C LYS A 205 0.22 10.14 6.97
N PHE A 206 0.14 8.87 6.61
CA PHE A 206 0.41 8.45 5.22
C PHE A 206 -0.41 9.22 4.18
N TYR A 207 -1.64 9.58 4.52
CA TYR A 207 -2.55 10.30 3.62
C TYR A 207 -2.21 11.78 3.48
N GLU A 208 -1.37 12.37 4.34
CA GLU A 208 -0.94 13.77 4.23
C GLU A 208 0.20 13.94 3.22
N TYR A 209 0.92 12.86 2.91
CA TYR A 209 1.90 12.85 1.82
C TYR A 209 1.20 12.76 0.47
N ASP A 210 1.90 13.24 -0.55
CA ASP A 210 1.43 13.24 -1.93
C ASP A 210 1.10 11.81 -2.37
N PRO A 211 -0.07 11.60 -3.03
CA PRO A 211 -0.46 10.29 -3.50
C PRO A 211 0.55 9.77 -4.53
N ILE A 212 0.80 8.46 -4.52
CA ILE A 212 1.71 7.80 -5.47
C ILE A 212 1.03 7.47 -6.81
N GLY A 213 -0.29 7.53 -6.84
CA GLY A 213 -1.10 7.22 -8.01
C GLY A 213 -2.58 7.34 -7.75
N PHE A 214 -3.39 6.87 -8.70
CA PHE A 214 -4.85 6.88 -8.62
C PHE A 214 -5.46 5.72 -9.41
N ILE A 215 -6.76 5.50 -9.20
CA ILE A 215 -7.56 4.55 -9.95
C ILE A 215 -8.45 5.32 -10.92
N ASP A 216 -8.35 5.03 -12.21
CA ASP A 216 -9.16 5.69 -13.23
C ASP A 216 -10.61 5.16 -13.25
N LYS A 217 -11.47 5.79 -14.06
CA LYS A 217 -12.88 5.36 -14.21
C LYS A 217 -13.03 3.91 -14.71
N ASN A 218 -12.05 3.42 -15.46
CA ASN A 218 -11.99 2.07 -16.03
C ASN A 218 -11.37 1.05 -15.06
N LYS A 219 -11.03 1.49 -13.83
CA LYS A 219 -10.42 0.67 -12.77
C LYS A 219 -8.98 0.24 -13.08
N ASN A 220 -8.28 1.01 -13.91
CA ASN A 220 -6.85 0.87 -14.07
C ASN A 220 -6.14 1.60 -12.92
N ILE A 221 -5.09 0.99 -12.40
CA ILE A 221 -4.17 1.65 -11.47
C ILE A 221 -3.16 2.44 -12.31
N ILE A 222 -3.05 3.73 -12.03
CA ILE A 222 -2.11 4.63 -12.69
C ILE A 222 -1.19 5.20 -11.61
N LEU A 223 0.08 4.81 -11.64
CA LEU A 223 1.10 5.39 -10.79
C LEU A 223 1.62 6.68 -11.42
N TYR A 224 1.92 7.67 -10.61
CA TYR A 224 2.50 8.90 -11.11
C TYR A 224 3.97 8.69 -11.47
N GLN A 225 4.40 9.31 -12.56
CA GLN A 225 5.78 9.25 -13.05
C GLN A 225 6.78 9.67 -11.97
N VAL A 226 6.44 10.68 -11.16
CA VAL A 226 7.30 11.14 -10.07
C VAL A 226 7.61 10.05 -9.03
N TYR A 227 6.63 9.18 -8.75
CA TYR A 227 6.81 8.05 -7.85
C TYR A 227 7.71 7.00 -8.49
N GLU A 228 7.45 6.66 -9.75
CA GLU A 228 8.27 5.72 -10.52
C GLU A 228 9.74 6.19 -10.59
N ASP A 229 9.95 7.48 -10.85
CA ASP A 229 11.27 8.10 -10.93
C ASP A 229 12.00 8.05 -9.59
N ASP A 230 11.32 8.39 -8.48
CA ASP A 230 11.93 8.37 -7.14
C ASP A 230 12.32 6.95 -6.70
N MET A 231 11.44 5.97 -6.97
CA MET A 231 11.71 4.55 -6.67
C MET A 231 12.85 4.00 -7.54
N THR A 232 12.88 4.35 -8.83
CA THR A 232 13.95 3.93 -9.76
C THR A 232 15.29 4.55 -9.37
N ALA A 233 15.29 5.82 -8.96
CA ALA A 233 16.51 6.53 -8.59
C ALA A 233 17.12 5.98 -7.29
N ASN A 234 16.30 5.75 -6.25
CA ASN A 234 16.77 5.18 -5.00
C ASN A 234 15.63 4.61 -4.12
N SER A 235 15.13 3.42 -4.46
CA SER A 235 14.11 2.74 -3.65
C SER A 235 14.51 2.59 -2.18
N SER A 236 15.79 2.34 -1.86
CA SER A 236 16.26 2.21 -0.48
C SER A 236 16.06 3.44 0.40
N LYS A 237 16.01 4.61 -0.22
CA LYS A 237 15.78 5.88 0.46
C LYS A 237 14.39 6.44 0.21
N TYR A 238 13.58 5.77 -0.60
CA TYR A 238 12.25 6.24 -0.94
C TYR A 238 11.43 6.52 0.32
N VAL A 239 10.78 7.69 0.29
CA VAL A 239 9.72 8.13 1.18
C VAL A 239 8.75 8.95 0.31
N PRO A 240 7.44 8.89 0.57
CA PRO A 240 6.48 9.70 -0.17
C PRO A 240 6.79 11.19 -0.06
N ARG A 241 6.61 11.93 -1.16
CA ARG A 241 6.83 13.38 -1.16
C ARG A 241 5.77 14.07 -0.30
N TYR A 242 6.13 15.22 0.25
CA TYR A 242 5.19 16.14 0.88
C TYR A 242 5.44 17.52 0.27
N THR A 243 4.50 18.00 -0.54
CA THR A 243 4.61 19.32 -1.18
C THR A 243 3.83 20.42 -0.44
N GLY A 244 3.25 20.12 0.73
CA GLY A 244 2.50 21.08 1.54
C GLY A 244 1.07 21.28 1.05
N THR A 245 0.45 22.38 1.47
CA THR A 245 -0.85 22.84 0.92
C THR A 245 -0.66 23.84 -0.22
N GLY A 246 0.59 24.27 -0.47
CA GLY A 246 0.94 25.15 -1.57
C GLY A 246 0.86 24.45 -2.93
N GLY A 247 0.53 25.22 -3.97
CA GLY A 247 0.46 24.71 -5.34
C GLY A 247 -0.87 24.04 -5.66
N LYS A 248 -0.87 23.13 -6.64
CA LYS A 248 -2.08 22.41 -7.08
C LYS A 248 -2.19 21.05 -6.36
N ALA A 249 -3.42 20.69 -6.00
CA ALA A 249 -3.73 19.33 -5.55
C ALA A 249 -3.46 18.32 -6.67
N ALA A 250 -3.19 17.07 -6.28
CA ALA A 250 -3.01 15.98 -7.23
C ALA A 250 -4.25 15.81 -8.13
N GLU A 251 -4.03 15.51 -9.40
CA GLU A 251 -5.07 15.39 -10.40
C GLU A 251 -5.05 14.00 -11.04
N GLN A 252 -6.23 13.44 -11.21
CA GLN A 252 -6.41 12.09 -11.75
C GLN A 252 -6.68 12.13 -13.26
N ILE A 253 -5.73 12.67 -14.00
CA ILE A 253 -5.80 12.86 -15.46
C ILE A 253 -4.90 11.83 -16.13
N ASP A 254 -3.60 11.89 -15.86
CA ASP A 254 -2.61 10.97 -16.38
C ASP A 254 -1.42 10.82 -15.41
N LYS A 255 -0.45 9.96 -15.76
CA LYS A 255 0.70 9.70 -14.90
C LYS A 255 1.63 10.90 -14.70
N THR A 256 1.54 11.93 -15.52
CA THR A 256 2.37 13.15 -15.44
C THR A 256 1.75 14.25 -14.57
N THR A 257 0.44 14.17 -14.29
CA THR A 257 -0.29 15.19 -13.52
C THR A 257 -0.17 14.97 -12.01
N THR A 258 0.97 15.35 -11.44
CA THR A 258 1.23 15.26 -9.99
C THR A 258 0.69 16.47 -9.22
N GLY A 259 0.67 16.38 -7.90
CA GLY A 259 0.30 17.49 -7.01
C GLY A 259 0.27 17.06 -5.55
N HIS A 260 -0.08 17.99 -4.66
CA HIS A 260 -0.13 17.70 -3.23
C HIS A 260 -1.33 16.82 -2.86
N SER A 261 -1.23 16.14 -1.71
CA SER A 261 -2.37 15.43 -1.14
C SER A 261 -3.55 16.35 -0.85
N PRO A 262 -4.79 15.97 -1.17
CA PRO A 262 -5.97 16.71 -0.74
C PRO A 262 -6.15 16.72 0.79
N TYR A 263 -5.40 15.88 1.52
CA TYR A 263 -5.38 15.84 2.99
C TYR A 263 -4.15 16.51 3.59
N ALA A 264 -3.29 17.11 2.78
CA ALA A 264 -2.14 17.82 3.30
C ALA A 264 -2.61 18.92 4.25
N ILE A 265 -2.00 18.96 5.44
CA ILE A 265 -2.17 20.03 6.40
C ILE A 265 -0.82 20.70 6.62
N GLU A 266 -0.82 22.02 6.72
CA GLU A 266 0.37 22.76 7.14
C GLU A 266 0.78 22.29 8.54
N PRO A 267 2.08 22.15 8.82
CA PRO A 267 2.51 21.88 10.18
C PRO A 267 1.99 23.02 11.07
N ALA A 268 1.35 22.67 12.18
CA ALA A 268 1.05 23.67 13.20
C ALA A 268 2.35 24.37 13.57
N ASN A 269 2.39 25.70 13.44
CA ASN A 269 3.56 26.49 13.87
C ASN A 269 3.87 26.09 15.32
N GLN A 270 5.03 25.45 15.52
CA GLN A 270 5.54 25.08 16.84
C GLN A 270 5.93 26.33 17.62
#